data_AF-A0A4U8UVE1-F1
#
_entry.id   AF-A0A4U8UVE1-F1
#
_cell.length_a   1.000
_cell.length_b   1.000
_cell.length_c   1.000
_cell.angle_alpha   90.00
_cell.angle_beta   90.00
_cell.angle_gamma   90.00
#
_symmetry.space_group_name_H-M   'P 1'
#
loop_
_entity.id
_entity.type
_entity.pdbx_description
1 polymer ?
#
loop_
_entity_poly.entity_id
_entity_poly.type
_entity_poly.pdbx_seq_one_letter_code
_entity_poly.pdbx_strand_id
1 'polypeptide(L)'
;MNQKYNSLQSLIKSDLDATSEGEREKGRKTEERLKAMNEIVENMKTVQQTDKAKNKERFQKINEALATLEHHLEIGDKKMDKIVNAEIQARKLHEKALLAKVQELEDRVNKYLDGLNKAFDDVKSGKDNVKVPTLDTDALRREMETIAADKNKMSMEGLLKLEEKMTRVQQGLNRDKREIHDKINDVVNKDQFNKLKSQVNKLDQLMDDVEKAQERVRDKLERQIPQDVSAPDFWSKYDRLCSIRRGKRQGRNTRRRSKGNSVGRTALTCV
;
A
#
# COMPACT_ATOMS: atom_id res chain seq x y z
N MET A 1 122.10 -31.30 -0.74
CA MET A 1 121.09 -30.57 0.08
C MET A 1 120.42 -29.40 -0.67
N ASN A 2 121.13 -28.63 -1.51
CA ASN A 2 120.57 -27.45 -2.21
C ASN A 2 119.38 -27.70 -3.17
N GLN A 3 119.35 -28.79 -3.92
CA GLN A 3 118.23 -29.04 -4.86
C GLN A 3 116.89 -29.26 -4.15
N LYS A 4 116.89 -29.96 -3.00
CA LYS A 4 115.68 -30.18 -2.20
C LYS A 4 115.16 -28.86 -1.61
N TYR A 5 116.07 -27.99 -1.17
CA TYR A 5 115.74 -26.66 -0.63
C TYR A 5 115.14 -25.73 -1.69
N ASN A 6 115.74 -25.65 -2.88
CA ASN A 6 115.22 -24.83 -3.98
C ASN A 6 113.85 -25.33 -4.48
N SER A 7 113.64 -26.65 -4.51
CA SER A 7 112.35 -27.25 -4.87
C SER A 7 111.27 -26.91 -3.83
N LEU A 8 111.60 -26.98 -2.54
CA LEU A 8 110.71 -26.58 -1.44
C LEU A 8 110.35 -25.08 -1.52
N GLN A 9 111.33 -24.22 -1.79
CA GLN A 9 111.11 -22.77 -1.90
C GLN A 9 110.21 -22.43 -3.10
N SER A 10 110.37 -23.10 -4.23
CA SER A 10 109.49 -22.95 -5.39
C SER A 10 108.07 -23.44 -5.12
N LEU A 11 107.93 -24.54 -4.36
CA LEU A 11 106.62 -25.08 -4.00
C LEU A 11 105.86 -24.12 -3.06
N ILE A 12 106.55 -23.59 -2.05
CA ILE A 12 105.97 -22.60 -1.11
C ILE A 12 105.56 -21.33 -1.85
N LYS A 13 106.39 -20.84 -2.78
CA LYS A 13 106.06 -19.64 -3.57
C LYS A 13 104.84 -19.89 -4.47
N SER A 14 104.79 -21.03 -5.15
CA SER A 14 103.64 -21.40 -5.97
C SER A 14 102.36 -21.57 -5.16
N ASP A 15 102.45 -22.10 -3.93
CA ASP A 15 101.30 -22.28 -3.03
C ASP A 15 100.80 -20.93 -2.49
N LEU A 16 101.71 -20.01 -2.15
CA LEU A 16 101.38 -18.63 -1.77
C LEU A 16 100.73 -17.85 -2.93
N ASP A 17 101.26 -17.97 -4.15
CA ASP A 17 100.70 -17.33 -5.33
C ASP A 17 99.31 -17.91 -5.66
N ALA A 18 99.15 -19.24 -5.61
CA ALA A 18 97.86 -19.91 -5.79
C ALA A 18 96.83 -19.54 -4.71
N THR A 19 97.28 -19.39 -3.45
CA THR A 19 96.42 -18.94 -2.35
C THR A 19 96.00 -17.48 -2.55
N SER A 20 96.92 -16.60 -2.95
CA SER A 20 96.64 -15.19 -3.24
C SER A 20 95.70 -15.01 -4.43
N GLU A 21 95.88 -15.79 -5.50
CA GLU A 21 94.95 -15.80 -6.64
C GLU A 21 93.58 -16.36 -6.26
N GLY A 22 93.53 -17.42 -5.45
CA GLY A 22 92.30 -17.97 -4.92
C GLY A 22 91.53 -16.99 -4.04
N GLU A 23 92.23 -16.17 -3.24
CA GLU A 23 91.63 -15.09 -2.44
C GLU A 23 91.11 -13.94 -3.32
N ARG A 24 91.87 -13.53 -4.34
CA ARG A 24 91.41 -12.50 -5.31
C ARG A 24 90.18 -12.96 -6.08
N GLU A 25 90.15 -14.21 -6.52
CA GLU A 25 89.02 -14.79 -7.23
C GLU A 25 87.77 -14.93 -6.34
N LYS A 26 87.95 -15.35 -5.08
CA LYS A 26 86.87 -15.31 -4.07
C LYS A 26 86.36 -13.88 -3.87
N GLY A 27 87.27 -12.91 -3.79
CA GLY A 27 86.95 -11.48 -3.70
C GLY A 27 86.07 -11.01 -4.86
N ARG A 28 86.48 -11.29 -6.11
CA ARG A 28 85.71 -10.96 -7.32
C ARG A 28 84.33 -11.58 -7.31
N LYS A 29 84.21 -12.87 -7.01
CA LYS A 29 82.90 -13.56 -6.92
C LYS A 29 81.99 -12.95 -5.86
N THR A 30 82.55 -12.56 -4.71
CA THR A 30 81.76 -11.87 -3.67
C THR A 30 81.32 -10.48 -4.10
N GLU A 31 82.18 -9.73 -4.80
CA GLU A 31 81.86 -8.39 -5.31
C GLU A 31 80.79 -8.45 -6.41
N GLU A 32 80.90 -9.38 -7.35
CA GLU A 32 79.89 -9.61 -8.41
C GLU A 32 78.54 -10.00 -7.79
N ARG A 33 78.55 -10.89 -6.79
CA ARG A 33 77.33 -11.26 -6.06
C ARG A 33 76.72 -10.07 -5.31
N LEU A 34 77.53 -9.19 -4.72
CA LEU A 34 77.06 -7.97 -4.06
C LEU A 34 76.47 -6.97 -5.08
N LYS A 35 77.10 -6.80 -6.25
CA LYS A 35 76.57 -5.95 -7.33
C LYS A 35 75.22 -6.47 -7.83
N ALA A 36 75.11 -7.77 -8.11
CA ALA A 36 73.85 -8.38 -8.51
C ALA A 36 72.77 -8.25 -7.43
N MET A 37 73.12 -8.40 -6.15
CA MET A 37 72.18 -8.20 -5.05
C MET A 37 71.72 -6.75 -4.94
N ASN A 38 72.61 -5.77 -5.11
CA ASN A 38 72.26 -4.35 -5.13
C ASN A 38 71.34 -3.99 -6.29
N GLU A 39 71.58 -4.54 -7.49
CA GLU A 39 70.69 -4.36 -8.64
C GLU A 39 69.29 -4.93 -8.38
N ILE A 40 69.19 -6.11 -7.76
CA ILE A 40 67.91 -6.70 -7.36
C ILE A 40 67.18 -5.80 -6.35
N VAL A 41 67.89 -5.25 -5.36
CA VAL A 41 67.30 -4.35 -4.35
C VAL A 41 66.79 -3.06 -4.98
N GLU A 42 67.55 -2.44 -5.89
CA GLU A 42 67.11 -1.23 -6.59
C GLU A 42 65.92 -1.50 -7.53
N ASN A 43 65.92 -2.63 -8.24
CA ASN A 43 64.77 -3.06 -9.03
C ASN A 43 63.53 -3.31 -8.15
N MET A 44 63.71 -3.92 -6.98
CA MET A 44 62.61 -4.14 -6.04
C MET A 44 62.06 -2.82 -5.48
N LYS A 45 62.94 -1.86 -5.20
CA LYS A 45 62.55 -0.52 -4.72
C LYS A 45 61.78 0.27 -5.78
N THR A 46 62.22 0.23 -7.04
CA THR A 46 61.51 0.89 -8.15
C THR A 46 60.13 0.26 -8.37
N VAL A 47 60.02 -1.07 -8.40
CA VAL A 47 58.72 -1.77 -8.48
C VAL A 47 57.81 -1.35 -7.32
N GLN A 48 58.32 -1.35 -6.09
CA GLN A 48 57.55 -0.95 -4.91
C GLN A 48 57.05 0.50 -5.00
N GLN A 49 57.85 1.42 -5.53
CA GLN A 49 57.43 2.81 -5.73
C GLN A 49 56.35 2.91 -6.80
N THR A 50 56.49 2.18 -7.91
CA THR A 50 55.47 2.17 -8.98
C THR A 50 54.15 1.58 -8.50
N ASP A 51 54.18 0.52 -7.69
CA ASP A 51 52.97 -0.09 -7.13
C ASP A 51 52.30 0.82 -6.10
N LYS A 52 53.08 1.53 -5.27
CA LYS A 52 52.55 2.57 -4.39
C LYS A 52 51.84 3.68 -5.17
N ALA A 53 52.42 4.13 -6.28
CA ALA A 53 51.82 5.15 -7.14
C ALA A 53 50.51 4.66 -7.78
N LYS A 54 50.51 3.46 -8.37
CA LYS A 54 49.31 2.83 -8.96
C LYS A 54 48.21 2.62 -7.93
N ASN A 55 48.56 2.16 -6.73
CA ASN A 55 47.59 1.97 -5.66
C ASN A 55 47.01 3.31 -5.21
N LYS A 56 47.83 4.36 -5.08
CA LYS A 56 47.35 5.71 -4.76
C LYS A 56 46.35 6.21 -5.81
N GLU A 57 46.64 6.03 -7.10
CA GLU A 57 45.73 6.41 -8.19
C GLU A 57 44.42 5.62 -8.14
N ARG A 58 44.48 4.30 -7.86
CA ARG A 58 43.29 3.47 -7.67
C ARG A 58 42.44 3.95 -6.49
N PHE A 59 43.06 4.28 -5.36
CA PHE A 59 42.35 4.82 -4.19
C PHE A 59 41.70 6.17 -4.50
N GLN A 60 42.36 7.05 -5.27
CA GLN A 60 41.77 8.31 -5.70
C GLN A 60 40.53 8.09 -6.57
N LYS A 61 40.61 7.21 -7.58
CA LYS A 61 39.46 6.86 -8.43
C LYS A 61 38.31 6.26 -7.63
N ILE A 62 38.61 5.41 -6.64
CA ILE A 62 37.60 4.83 -5.73
C ILE A 62 36.94 5.93 -4.92
N ASN A 63 37.70 6.86 -4.34
CA ASN A 63 37.14 7.97 -3.55
C ASN A 63 36.27 8.90 -4.40
N GLU A 64 36.67 9.21 -5.62
CA GLU A 64 35.86 10.00 -6.56
C GLU A 64 34.57 9.29 -6.95
N ALA A 65 34.64 7.98 -7.20
CA ALA A 65 33.47 7.16 -7.48
C ALA A 65 32.52 7.08 -6.26
N LEU A 66 33.07 6.95 -5.05
CA LEU A 66 32.30 6.97 -3.80
C LEU A 66 31.58 8.31 -3.61
N ALA A 67 32.27 9.44 -3.78
CA ALA A 67 31.66 10.76 -3.68
C ALA A 67 30.54 10.96 -4.72
N THR A 68 30.74 10.43 -5.94
CA THR A 68 29.71 10.47 -7.00
C THR A 68 28.49 9.63 -6.63
N LEU A 69 28.69 8.45 -6.05
CA LEU A 69 27.61 7.58 -5.57
C LEU A 69 26.83 8.22 -4.43
N GLU A 70 27.51 8.81 -3.44
CA GLU A 70 26.88 9.53 -2.33
C GLU A 70 25.99 10.67 -2.86
N HIS A 71 26.49 11.47 -3.80
CA HIS A 71 25.71 12.53 -4.42
C HIS A 71 24.49 11.99 -5.21
N HIS A 72 24.65 10.88 -5.92
CA HIS A 72 23.52 10.23 -6.61
C HIS A 72 22.47 9.69 -5.65
N LEU A 73 22.88 9.14 -4.51
CA LEU A 73 21.96 8.69 -3.46
C LEU A 73 21.20 9.87 -2.85
N GLU A 74 21.89 10.97 -2.54
CA GLU A 74 21.24 12.17 -1.98
C GLU A 74 20.23 12.78 -2.96
N ILE A 75 20.56 12.83 -4.26
CA ILE A 75 19.60 13.24 -5.30
C ILE A 75 18.45 12.24 -5.41
N GLY A 76 18.73 10.94 -5.32
CA GLY A 76 17.75 9.87 -5.33
C GLY A 76 16.71 10.04 -4.23
N ASP A 77 17.16 10.24 -2.99
CA ASP A 77 16.32 10.46 -1.81
C ASP A 77 15.44 11.70 -1.98
N LYS A 78 16.03 12.84 -2.38
CA LYS A 78 15.27 14.08 -2.64
C LYS A 78 14.20 13.91 -3.71
N LYS A 79 14.46 13.11 -4.75
CA LYS A 79 13.46 12.80 -5.80
C LYS A 79 12.38 11.87 -5.27
N MET A 80 12.77 10.85 -4.49
CA MET A 80 11.83 9.92 -3.89
C MET A 80 10.87 10.64 -2.94
N ASP A 81 11.37 11.53 -2.08
CA ASP A 81 10.56 12.35 -1.19
C ASP A 81 9.55 13.23 -1.96
N LYS A 82 9.96 13.83 -3.07
CA LYS A 82 9.06 14.63 -3.91
C LYS A 82 7.95 13.77 -4.53
N ILE A 83 8.31 12.59 -5.06
CA ILE A 83 7.34 11.67 -5.68
C ILE A 83 6.36 11.15 -4.62
N VAL A 84 6.86 10.70 -3.47
CA VAL A 84 6.04 10.20 -2.37
C VAL A 84 5.10 11.30 -1.85
N ASN A 85 5.59 12.53 -1.66
CA ASN A 85 4.76 13.65 -1.22
C ASN A 85 3.70 14.03 -2.27
N ALA A 86 4.05 14.05 -3.55
CA ALA A 86 3.09 14.33 -4.63
C ALA A 86 1.98 13.26 -4.68
N GLU A 87 2.34 11.98 -4.56
CA GLU A 87 1.38 10.86 -4.50
C GLU A 87 0.46 10.97 -3.27
N ILE A 88 1.01 11.30 -2.09
CA ILE A 88 0.22 11.53 -0.88
C ILE A 88 -0.79 12.67 -1.07
N GLN A 89 -0.36 13.79 -1.67
CA GLN A 89 -1.24 14.93 -1.93
C GLN A 89 -2.32 14.60 -2.96
N ALA A 90 -1.97 13.89 -4.04
CA ALA A 90 -2.93 13.44 -5.05
C ALA A 90 -4.01 12.53 -4.44
N ARG A 91 -3.62 11.57 -3.59
CA ARG A 91 -4.56 10.71 -2.86
C ARG A 91 -5.48 11.50 -1.94
N LYS A 92 -4.95 12.44 -1.15
CA LYS A 92 -5.76 13.30 -0.28
C LYS A 92 -6.78 14.12 -1.08
N LEU A 93 -6.41 14.63 -2.25
CA LEU A 93 -7.30 15.38 -3.11
C LEU A 93 -8.41 14.49 -3.67
N HIS A 94 -8.08 13.27 -4.14
CA HIS A 94 -9.06 12.28 -4.57
C HIS A 94 -10.03 11.88 -3.45
N GLU A 95 -9.53 11.66 -2.23
CA GLU A 95 -10.36 11.37 -1.06
C GLU A 95 -11.34 12.49 -0.75
N LYS A 96 -10.85 13.74 -0.73
CA LYS A 96 -11.71 14.90 -0.50
C LYS A 96 -12.81 15.01 -1.56
N ALA A 97 -12.48 14.79 -2.83
CA ALA A 97 -13.44 14.82 -3.92
C ALA A 97 -14.50 13.71 -3.80
N LEU A 98 -14.11 12.49 -3.43
CA LEU A 98 -15.04 11.37 -3.26
C LEU A 98 -15.96 11.56 -2.05
N LEU A 99 -15.42 12.04 -0.93
CA LEU A 99 -16.23 12.37 0.24
C LEU A 99 -17.21 13.52 -0.03
N ALA A 100 -16.81 14.52 -0.83
CA ALA A 100 -17.70 15.59 -1.27
C ALA A 100 -18.84 15.06 -2.14
N LYS A 101 -18.57 14.15 -3.09
CA LYS A 101 -19.62 13.51 -3.90
C LYS A 101 -20.64 12.75 -3.04
N VAL A 102 -20.19 12.03 -2.00
CA VAL A 102 -21.13 11.38 -1.07
C VAL A 102 -21.95 12.40 -0.26
N GLN A 103 -21.36 13.53 0.12
CA GLN A 103 -22.11 14.59 0.77
C GLN A 103 -23.18 15.18 -0.16
N GLU A 104 -22.85 15.45 -1.42
CA GLU A 104 -23.82 15.95 -2.39
C GLU A 104 -24.95 14.93 -2.64
N LEU A 105 -24.63 13.64 -2.69
CA LEU A 105 -25.62 12.56 -2.78
C LEU A 105 -26.57 12.58 -1.58
N GLU A 106 -26.02 12.66 -0.36
CA GLU A 106 -26.78 12.78 0.88
C GLU A 106 -27.71 14.00 0.84
N ASP A 107 -27.21 15.18 0.44
CA ASP A 107 -28.00 16.40 0.37
C ASP A 107 -29.13 16.32 -0.68
N ARG A 108 -28.88 15.69 -1.84
CA ARG A 108 -29.91 15.47 -2.87
C ARG A 108 -31.00 14.52 -2.39
N VAL A 109 -30.61 13.44 -1.72
CA VAL A 109 -31.53 12.46 -1.13
C VAL A 109 -32.38 13.11 -0.04
N ASN A 110 -31.76 13.88 0.87
CA ASN A 110 -32.46 14.59 1.94
C ASN A 110 -33.47 15.61 1.37
N LYS A 111 -33.09 16.40 0.37
CA LYS A 111 -34.02 17.33 -0.31
C LYS A 111 -35.21 16.62 -0.94
N TYR A 112 -34.98 15.45 -1.55
CA TYR A 112 -36.06 14.65 -2.13
C TYR A 112 -36.99 14.10 -1.04
N LEU A 113 -36.45 13.60 0.07
CA LEU A 113 -37.22 13.11 1.21
C LEU A 113 -38.03 14.23 1.87
N ASP A 114 -37.46 15.42 2.06
CA ASP A 114 -38.15 16.60 2.58
C ASP A 114 -39.32 16.99 1.66
N GLY A 115 -39.09 16.98 0.35
CA GLY A 115 -40.13 17.23 -0.64
C GLY A 115 -41.23 16.15 -0.60
N LEU A 116 -40.86 14.88 -0.45
CA LEU A 116 -41.80 13.77 -0.38
C LEU A 116 -42.65 13.86 0.90
N ASN A 117 -42.04 14.18 2.04
CA ASN A 117 -42.73 14.41 3.31
C ASN A 117 -43.74 15.57 3.19
N LYS A 118 -43.33 16.70 2.60
CA LYS A 118 -44.26 17.81 2.33
C LYS A 118 -45.42 17.41 1.42
N ALA A 119 -45.14 16.62 0.38
CA ALA A 119 -46.18 16.10 -0.50
C ALA A 119 -47.17 15.20 0.26
N PHE A 120 -46.69 14.35 1.18
CA PHE A 120 -47.56 13.56 2.06
C PHE A 120 -48.42 14.42 2.98
N ASP A 121 -47.84 15.45 3.59
CA ASP A 121 -48.58 16.35 4.47
C ASP A 121 -49.65 17.15 3.69
N ASP A 122 -49.33 17.61 2.48
CA ASP A 122 -50.27 18.29 1.59
C ASP A 122 -51.44 17.37 1.17
N VAL A 123 -51.16 16.09 0.83
CA VAL A 123 -52.19 15.09 0.53
C VAL A 123 -53.07 14.81 1.75
N LYS A 124 -52.47 14.69 2.93
CA LYS A 124 -53.20 14.47 4.19
C LYS A 124 -54.07 15.66 4.56
N SER A 125 -53.65 16.88 4.22
CA SER A 125 -54.44 18.11 4.40
C SER A 125 -55.53 18.31 3.34
N GLY A 126 -55.65 17.41 2.36
CA GLY A 126 -56.72 17.44 1.35
C GLY A 126 -56.47 18.41 0.19
N LYS A 127 -55.21 18.79 -0.10
CA LYS A 127 -54.90 19.60 -1.29
C LYS A 127 -54.91 18.75 -2.56
N ASP A 128 -55.67 19.17 -3.56
CA ASP A 128 -55.79 18.43 -4.83
C ASP A 128 -54.59 18.61 -5.79
N ASN A 129 -53.80 19.69 -5.63
CA ASN A 129 -52.66 20.04 -6.49
C ASN A 129 -51.29 19.81 -5.81
N VAL A 130 -51.01 18.57 -5.41
CA VAL A 130 -49.73 18.21 -4.78
C VAL A 130 -48.63 18.02 -5.84
N LYS A 131 -47.58 18.84 -5.80
CA LYS A 131 -46.36 18.65 -6.60
C LYS A 131 -45.53 17.53 -5.98
N VAL A 132 -45.62 16.34 -6.56
CA VAL A 132 -44.77 15.21 -6.19
C VAL A 132 -43.35 15.46 -6.71
N PRO A 133 -42.32 15.52 -5.84
CA PRO A 133 -40.95 15.68 -6.27
C PRO A 133 -40.51 14.45 -7.08
N THR A 134 -39.63 14.67 -8.04
CA THR A 134 -39.05 13.61 -8.87
C THR A 134 -37.56 13.50 -8.56
N LEU A 135 -37.10 12.29 -8.29
CA LEU A 135 -35.68 11.98 -8.13
C LEU A 135 -35.17 11.32 -9.40
N ASP A 136 -34.05 11.80 -9.91
CA ASP A 136 -33.28 11.07 -10.92
C ASP A 136 -32.47 9.96 -10.22
N THR A 137 -33.10 8.80 -10.05
CA THR A 137 -32.48 7.62 -9.45
C THR A 137 -31.30 7.11 -10.27
N ASP A 138 -31.30 7.32 -11.59
CA ASP A 138 -30.24 6.85 -12.49
C ASP A 138 -28.98 7.72 -12.40
N ALA A 139 -29.13 9.03 -12.19
CA ALA A 139 -28.00 9.90 -11.87
C ALA A 139 -27.35 9.51 -10.54
N LEU A 140 -28.15 9.28 -9.49
CA LEU A 140 -27.64 8.90 -8.17
C LEU A 140 -26.95 7.53 -8.20
N ARG A 141 -27.52 6.56 -8.92
CA ARG A 141 -26.92 5.26 -9.14
C ARG A 141 -25.56 5.37 -9.83
N ARG A 142 -25.46 6.15 -10.91
CA ARG A 142 -24.20 6.37 -11.64
C ARG A 142 -23.13 7.03 -10.76
N GLU A 143 -23.51 8.00 -9.95
CA GLU A 143 -22.60 8.64 -8.99
C GLU A 143 -22.11 7.64 -7.93
N MET A 144 -22.99 6.79 -7.39
CA MET A 144 -22.61 5.73 -6.45
C MET A 144 -21.72 4.65 -7.06
N GLU A 145 -21.99 4.24 -8.30
CA GLU A 145 -21.13 3.32 -9.04
C GLU A 145 -19.75 3.93 -9.31
N THR A 146 -19.70 5.24 -9.61
CA THR A 146 -18.43 5.98 -9.79
C THR A 146 -17.63 6.01 -8.49
N ILE A 147 -18.28 6.27 -7.35
CA ILE A 147 -17.62 6.25 -6.04
C ILE A 147 -17.09 4.84 -5.71
N ALA A 148 -17.89 3.80 -5.99
CA ALA A 148 -17.47 2.42 -5.79
C ALA A 148 -16.33 1.98 -6.74
N ALA A 149 -16.25 2.54 -7.94
CA ALA A 149 -15.15 2.29 -8.89
C ALA A 149 -13.86 3.00 -8.45
N ASP A 150 -13.96 4.24 -7.96
CA ASP A 150 -12.83 5.04 -7.49
C ASP A 150 -12.35 4.68 -6.09
N LYS A 151 -12.96 3.69 -5.42
CA LYS A 151 -12.54 3.17 -4.09
C LYS A 151 -11.05 2.77 -4.04
N ASN A 152 -10.46 2.44 -5.20
CA ASN A 152 -9.05 2.07 -5.30
C ASN A 152 -8.08 3.24 -5.07
N LYS A 153 -8.52 4.47 -5.31
CA LYS A 153 -7.73 5.70 -5.18
C LYS A 153 -7.73 6.29 -3.77
N MET A 154 -8.43 5.65 -2.83
CA MET A 154 -8.54 6.11 -1.44
C MET A 154 -7.65 5.31 -0.50
N SER A 155 -7.12 6.00 0.53
CA SER A 155 -6.52 5.36 1.70
C SER A 155 -7.54 4.58 2.52
N MET A 156 -7.03 3.71 3.38
CA MET A 156 -7.83 2.93 4.33
C MET A 156 -8.67 3.83 5.24
N GLU A 157 -8.08 4.90 5.79
CA GLU A 157 -8.80 5.86 6.64
C GLU A 157 -9.92 6.56 5.85
N GLY A 158 -9.65 6.94 4.60
CA GLY A 158 -10.65 7.50 3.70
C GLY A 158 -11.80 6.52 3.46
N LEU A 159 -11.50 5.24 3.22
CA LEU A 159 -12.49 4.19 2.98
C LEU A 159 -13.39 3.97 4.21
N LEU A 160 -12.81 4.03 5.41
CA LEU A 160 -13.57 3.95 6.66
C LEU A 160 -14.52 5.14 6.83
N LYS A 161 -14.06 6.37 6.56
CA LYS A 161 -14.92 7.57 6.59
C LYS A 161 -16.04 7.51 5.55
N LEU A 162 -15.74 6.97 4.37
CA LEU A 162 -16.72 6.76 3.31
C LEU A 162 -17.77 5.73 3.72
N GLU A 163 -17.35 4.61 4.30
CA GLU A 163 -18.25 3.56 4.79
C GLU A 163 -19.15 4.07 5.93
N GLU A 164 -18.61 4.89 6.83
CA GLU A 164 -19.39 5.55 7.87
C GLU A 164 -20.47 6.47 7.29
N LYS A 165 -20.11 7.33 6.32
CA LYS A 165 -21.07 8.21 5.64
C LYS A 165 -22.13 7.44 4.87
N MET A 166 -21.74 6.43 4.08
CA MET A 166 -22.69 5.56 3.37
C MET A 166 -23.63 4.85 4.35
N THR A 167 -23.12 4.40 5.50
CA THR A 167 -23.94 3.78 6.54
C THR A 167 -24.93 4.76 7.15
N ARG A 168 -24.55 6.03 7.39
CA ARG A 168 -25.47 7.07 7.86
C ARG A 168 -26.58 7.34 6.86
N VAL A 169 -26.25 7.51 5.58
CA VAL A 169 -27.23 7.69 4.50
C VAL A 169 -28.19 6.48 4.43
N GLN A 170 -27.65 5.27 4.48
CA GLN A 170 -28.47 4.04 4.47
C GLN A 170 -29.42 3.98 5.69
N GLN A 171 -28.96 4.39 6.87
CA GLN A 171 -29.79 4.41 8.09
C GLN A 171 -30.89 5.48 8.03
N GLY A 172 -30.57 6.69 7.55
CA GLY A 172 -31.54 7.77 7.33
C GLY A 172 -32.64 7.33 6.37
N LEU A 173 -32.25 6.89 5.17
CA LEU A 173 -33.18 6.34 4.16
C LEU A 173 -34.08 5.23 4.72
N ASN A 174 -33.54 4.32 5.53
CA ASN A 174 -34.31 3.24 6.15
C ASN A 174 -35.34 3.73 7.17
N ARG A 175 -35.01 4.79 7.91
CA ARG A 175 -35.92 5.41 8.88
C ARG A 175 -37.03 6.14 8.14
N ASP A 176 -36.66 7.00 7.20
CA ASP A 176 -37.58 7.84 6.45
C ASP A 176 -38.53 6.99 5.60
N LYS A 177 -38.03 5.91 5.00
CA LYS A 177 -38.86 4.91 4.32
C LYS A 177 -39.96 4.36 5.23
N ARG A 178 -39.66 3.99 6.47
CA ARG A 178 -40.68 3.46 7.39
C ARG A 178 -41.70 4.53 7.74
N GLU A 179 -41.23 5.72 8.08
CA GLU A 179 -42.11 6.85 8.40
C GLU A 179 -43.03 7.19 7.22
N ILE A 180 -42.50 7.19 6.00
CA ILE A 180 -43.27 7.41 4.77
C ILE A 180 -44.24 6.25 4.49
N HIS A 181 -43.80 4.99 4.64
CA HIS A 181 -44.66 3.83 4.40
C HIS A 181 -45.82 3.77 5.40
N ASP A 182 -45.58 4.16 6.66
CA ASP A 182 -46.61 4.26 7.67
C ASP A 182 -47.60 5.38 7.30
N LYS A 183 -47.11 6.56 6.86
CA LYS A 183 -47.96 7.64 6.33
C LYS A 183 -48.76 7.25 5.09
N ILE A 184 -48.21 6.43 4.19
CA ILE A 184 -48.92 5.90 3.01
C ILE A 184 -50.16 5.12 3.42
N ASN A 185 -50.05 4.28 4.45
CA ASN A 185 -51.16 3.44 4.90
C ASN A 185 -52.34 4.27 5.46
N ASP A 186 -52.08 5.51 5.88
CA ASP A 186 -53.08 6.45 6.42
C ASP A 186 -53.79 7.30 5.32
N VAL A 187 -53.32 7.28 4.08
CA VAL A 187 -53.88 8.12 3.00
C VAL A 187 -55.05 7.43 2.30
N VAL A 188 -56.22 8.07 2.31
CA VAL A 188 -57.49 7.53 1.78
C VAL A 188 -57.66 7.76 0.25
N ASN A 189 -56.92 8.71 -0.34
CA ASN A 189 -57.12 9.16 -1.72
C ASN A 189 -56.33 8.33 -2.76
N LYS A 190 -57.01 7.46 -3.53
CA LYS A 190 -56.40 6.38 -4.35
C LYS A 190 -55.47 6.84 -5.48
N ASP A 191 -55.73 7.97 -6.16
CA ASP A 191 -54.95 8.36 -7.35
C ASP A 191 -53.64 9.09 -7.01
N GLN A 192 -53.66 10.01 -6.05
CA GLN A 192 -52.44 10.62 -5.52
C GLN A 192 -51.60 9.59 -4.74
N PHE A 193 -52.26 8.64 -4.07
CA PHE A 193 -51.64 7.49 -3.41
C PHE A 193 -50.82 6.63 -4.39
N ASN A 194 -51.35 6.32 -5.59
CA ASN A 194 -50.62 5.52 -6.58
C ASN A 194 -49.33 6.22 -7.06
N LYS A 195 -49.35 7.55 -7.22
CA LYS A 195 -48.16 8.35 -7.58
C LYS A 195 -47.12 8.34 -6.47
N LEU A 196 -47.52 8.58 -5.21
CA LEU A 196 -46.62 8.53 -4.06
C LEU A 196 -46.04 7.14 -3.83
N LYS A 197 -46.84 6.09 -3.98
CA LYS A 197 -46.40 4.69 -3.91
C LYS A 197 -45.35 4.37 -4.97
N SER A 198 -45.52 4.87 -6.20
CA SER A 198 -44.51 4.70 -7.26
C SER A 198 -43.17 5.37 -6.93
N GLN A 199 -43.20 6.53 -6.27
CA GLN A 199 -42.00 7.25 -5.85
C GLN A 199 -41.29 6.57 -4.66
N VAL A 200 -42.04 5.94 -3.76
CA VAL A 200 -41.46 5.11 -2.69
C VAL A 200 -40.84 3.83 -3.26
N ASN A 201 -41.44 3.22 -4.27
CA ASN A 201 -40.82 2.08 -4.97
C ASN A 201 -39.50 2.48 -5.68
N LYS A 202 -39.39 3.71 -6.18
CA LYS A 202 -38.11 4.24 -6.72
C LYS A 202 -37.06 4.45 -5.63
N LEU A 203 -37.48 4.88 -4.43
CA LEU A 203 -36.61 4.96 -3.26
C LEU A 203 -36.09 3.56 -2.86
N ASP A 204 -36.91 2.52 -2.98
CA ASP A 204 -36.52 1.13 -2.74
C ASP A 204 -35.43 0.67 -3.71
N GLN A 205 -35.56 0.98 -4.99
CA GLN A 205 -34.53 0.67 -6.00
C GLN A 205 -33.23 1.41 -5.70
N LEU A 206 -33.31 2.68 -5.31
CA LEU A 206 -32.14 3.47 -4.93
C LEU A 206 -31.44 2.87 -3.71
N MET A 207 -32.19 2.42 -2.70
CA MET A 207 -31.63 1.75 -1.51
C MET A 207 -30.86 0.48 -1.87
N ASP A 208 -31.42 -0.35 -2.74
CA ASP A 208 -30.74 -1.58 -3.20
C ASP A 208 -29.42 -1.24 -3.92
N ASP A 209 -29.39 -0.15 -4.69
CA ASP A 209 -28.19 0.30 -5.39
C ASP A 209 -27.16 0.93 -4.44
N VAL A 210 -27.59 1.66 -3.39
CA VAL A 210 -26.71 2.12 -2.30
C VAL A 210 -26.08 0.93 -1.58
N GLU A 211 -26.88 -0.11 -1.27
CA GLU A 211 -26.41 -1.29 -0.56
C GLU A 211 -25.37 -2.07 -1.38
N LYS A 212 -25.61 -2.24 -2.69
CA LYS A 212 -24.63 -2.86 -3.61
C LYS A 212 -23.34 -2.05 -3.72
N ALA A 213 -23.44 -0.72 -3.82
CA ALA A 213 -22.26 0.15 -3.89
C ALA A 213 -21.46 0.08 -2.58
N GLN A 214 -22.15 0.08 -1.43
CA GLN A 214 -21.54 -0.06 -0.12
C GLN A 214 -20.87 -1.43 0.06
N GLU A 215 -21.49 -2.52 -0.38
CA GLU A 215 -20.93 -3.87 -0.33
C GLU A 215 -19.63 -3.94 -1.13
N ARG A 216 -19.57 -3.33 -2.31
CA ARG A 216 -18.32 -3.23 -3.09
C ARG A 216 -17.23 -2.43 -2.37
N VAL A 217 -17.58 -1.35 -1.67
CA VAL A 217 -16.62 -0.58 -0.85
C VAL A 217 -16.12 -1.42 0.32
N ARG A 218 -17.02 -2.17 0.96
CA ARG A 218 -16.73 -3.07 2.07
C ARG A 218 -15.84 -4.26 1.69
N ASP A 219 -16.05 -4.87 0.53
CA ASP A 219 -15.21 -5.96 0.04
C ASP A 219 -13.72 -5.56 -0.03
N LYS A 220 -13.43 -4.29 -0.36
CA LYS A 220 -12.05 -3.79 -0.33
C LYS A 220 -11.55 -3.56 1.10
N LEU A 221 -12.41 -3.03 1.99
CA LEU A 221 -12.08 -2.88 3.42
C LEU A 221 -11.74 -4.24 4.03
N GLU A 222 -12.58 -5.26 3.87
CA GLU A 222 -12.39 -6.59 4.46
C GLU A 222 -11.18 -7.33 3.89
N ARG A 223 -10.87 -7.16 2.59
CA ARG A 223 -9.68 -7.75 1.96
C ARG A 223 -8.36 -7.05 2.28
N GLN A 224 -8.40 -5.78 2.69
CA GLN A 224 -7.20 -5.00 3.03
C GLN A 224 -6.99 -4.83 4.54
N ILE A 225 -7.87 -5.33 5.42
CA ILE A 225 -7.53 -5.49 6.84
C ILE A 225 -6.45 -6.57 6.90
N PRO A 226 -5.19 -6.25 7.23
CA PRO A 226 -4.23 -7.30 7.57
C PRO A 226 -4.81 -8.04 8.78
N GLN A 227 -4.79 -9.38 8.77
CA GLN A 227 -5.05 -10.19 9.97
C GLN A 227 -4.09 -9.83 11.13
N ASP A 228 -3.06 -9.01 10.86
CA ASP A 228 -1.96 -8.70 11.76
C ASP A 228 -2.10 -7.38 12.54
N VAL A 229 -3.25 -6.71 12.52
CA VAL A 229 -3.52 -5.63 13.50
C VAL A 229 -4.37 -6.20 14.63
N SER A 230 -3.71 -6.95 15.51
CA SER A 230 -4.16 -7.16 16.88
C SER A 230 -4.07 -5.84 17.66
N ALA A 231 -4.88 -4.85 17.28
CA ALA A 231 -5.14 -3.68 18.10
C ALA A 231 -6.48 -3.92 18.82
N PRO A 232 -6.48 -4.26 20.12
CA PRO A 232 -7.70 -4.60 20.86
C PRO A 232 -8.78 -3.51 20.81
N ASP A 233 -8.39 -2.25 20.64
CA ASP A 233 -9.32 -1.12 20.52
C ASP A 233 -10.00 -1.02 19.13
N PHE A 234 -9.34 -1.52 18.08
CA PHE A 234 -9.84 -1.52 16.71
C PHE A 234 -10.97 -2.55 16.53
N TRP A 235 -10.78 -3.76 17.06
CA TRP A 235 -11.80 -4.82 17.06
C TRP A 235 -13.00 -4.44 17.94
N SER A 236 -12.78 -3.78 19.09
CA SER A 236 -13.87 -3.34 19.97
C SER A 236 -14.86 -2.37 19.31
N LYS A 237 -14.39 -1.49 18.42
CA LYS A 237 -15.25 -0.54 17.70
C LYS A 237 -15.94 -1.18 16.49
N TYR A 238 -15.23 -2.06 15.78
CA TYR A 238 -15.78 -2.82 14.65
C TYR A 238 -16.81 -3.87 15.10
N ASP A 239 -16.55 -4.57 16.22
CA ASP A 239 -17.49 -5.51 16.84
C ASP A 239 -18.72 -4.83 17.40
N ARG A 240 -18.62 -3.59 17.88
CA ARG A 240 -19.78 -2.81 18.32
C ARG A 240 -20.70 -2.47 17.12
N LEU A 241 -20.12 -2.11 15.97
CA LEU A 241 -20.86 -1.86 14.73
C LEU A 241 -21.45 -3.15 14.12
N CYS A 242 -20.72 -4.26 14.16
CA CYS A 242 -21.17 -5.56 13.66
C CYS A 242 -22.24 -6.21 14.56
N SER A 243 -22.15 -6.05 15.89
CA SER A 243 -23.12 -6.61 16.85
C SER A 243 -24.50 -5.96 16.74
N ILE A 244 -24.56 -4.64 16.44
CA ILE A 244 -25.82 -3.92 16.16
C ILE A 244 -26.53 -4.50 14.92
N ARG A 245 -25.77 -5.08 13.98
CA ARG A 245 -26.31 -5.67 12.73
C ARG A 245 -26.67 -7.16 12.86
N ARG A 246 -25.89 -7.97 13.60
CA ARG A 246 -26.18 -9.40 13.82
C ARG A 246 -27.45 -9.64 14.65
N GLY A 247 -27.76 -8.76 15.61
CA GLY A 247 -29.02 -8.82 16.37
C GLY A 247 -30.29 -8.66 15.50
N LYS A 248 -30.19 -8.06 14.30
CA LYS A 248 -31.33 -7.86 13.39
C LYS A 248 -31.49 -8.94 12.31
N ARG A 249 -30.44 -9.73 12.02
CA ARG A 249 -30.54 -10.86 11.07
C ARG A 249 -31.29 -12.06 11.69
N GLN A 250 -31.10 -12.33 12.99
CA GLN A 250 -31.87 -13.39 13.66
C GLN A 250 -33.35 -13.05 13.86
N GLY A 251 -33.72 -11.77 14.01
CA GLY A 251 -35.12 -11.34 14.16
C GLY A 251 -35.95 -11.34 12.86
N ARG A 252 -35.32 -11.42 11.67
CA ARG A 252 -36.06 -11.49 10.39
C ARG A 252 -36.34 -12.93 9.92
N ASN A 253 -35.55 -13.92 10.36
CA ASN A 253 -35.74 -15.31 9.92
C ASN A 253 -36.82 -16.06 10.73
N THR A 254 -37.15 -15.61 11.94
CA THR A 254 -38.21 -16.20 12.77
C THR A 254 -39.62 -15.67 12.47
N ARG A 255 -39.75 -14.51 11.81
CA ARG A 255 -41.06 -13.92 11.48
C ARG A 255 -41.68 -14.39 10.17
N ARG A 256 -40.94 -15.13 9.33
CA ARG A 256 -41.47 -15.71 8.08
C ARG A 256 -42.02 -17.14 8.20
N ARG A 257 -41.97 -17.76 9.39
CA ARG A 257 -42.40 -19.16 9.60
C ARG A 257 -43.70 -19.37 10.38
N SER A 258 -44.42 -18.33 10.82
CA SER A 258 -45.62 -18.49 11.66
C SER A 258 -46.98 -18.15 11.02
N LYS A 259 -47.06 -18.04 9.70
CA LYS A 259 -48.35 -17.93 8.99
C LYS A 259 -48.35 -18.84 7.76
N GLY A 260 -48.85 -20.06 7.95
CA GLY A 260 -49.04 -21.07 6.92
C GLY A 260 -49.65 -22.31 7.54
N ASN A 261 -50.94 -22.51 7.27
CA ASN A 261 -51.83 -23.51 7.84
C ASN A 261 -51.35 -24.96 7.71
N SER A 262 -51.87 -25.76 8.64
CA SER A 262 -52.23 -27.17 8.51
C SER A 262 -52.62 -27.60 7.09
N VAL A 263 -52.08 -28.73 6.64
CA VAL A 263 -52.76 -29.98 6.23
C VAL A 263 -51.70 -30.90 5.61
N GLY A 264 -51.70 -32.19 5.99
CA GLY A 264 -51.06 -33.25 5.22
C GLY A 264 -50.00 -34.07 5.95
N ARG A 265 -50.45 -35.09 6.69
CA ARG A 265 -49.65 -36.28 7.04
C ARG A 265 -49.24 -37.00 5.76
N THR A 266 -47.98 -37.42 5.65
CA THR A 266 -47.59 -38.78 5.25
C THR A 266 -46.14 -39.03 5.67
N ALA A 267 -45.94 -40.16 6.33
CA ALA A 267 -44.67 -40.72 6.77
C ALA A 267 -43.79 -41.16 5.59
N LEU A 268 -42.48 -41.30 5.83
CA LEU A 268 -41.58 -42.40 5.42
C LEU A 268 -40.14 -41.94 5.77
N THR A 269 -39.60 -42.37 6.91
CA THR A 269 -38.67 -43.51 7.11
C THR A 269 -37.23 -43.26 6.67
N CYS A 270 -36.34 -43.39 7.65
CA CYS A 270 -34.89 -43.51 7.54
C CYS A 270 -34.47 -44.61 6.55
N VAL A 271 -33.43 -44.33 5.77
CA VAL A 271 -32.18 -45.12 5.66
C VAL A 271 -31.03 -44.13 5.54
#